data_AF-A0A061NNT4-F1
#
_entry.id   AF-A0A061NNT4-F1
#
_cell.length_a   1.000
_cell.length_b   1.000
_cell.length_c   1.000
_cell.angle_alpha   90.00
_cell.angle_beta   90.00
_cell.angle_gamma   90.00
#
_symmetry.space_group_name_H-M   'P 1'
#
loop_
_entity.id
_entity.type
_entity.pdbx_description
1 polymer ?
#
loop_
_entity_poly.entity_id
_entity_poly.type
_entity_poly.pdbx_seq_one_letter_code
_entity_poly.pdbx_strand_id
1 'polypeptide(L)'
;MTHEAILLTQKLVQIPSENPVGSEKDCATYVERWLREIEDIDVSVQRVEEGRTNVIAKRTGSDPSLRPLVILAHMDTVPVEGKWTFDPFAGEIANGKLYGRGACDMKSGLAAAMTALKQGTNHANRRDLYVIATVDEEGPFMKGACALIDEGLFQKMPSSLLQNQQACTYLLFIKVRYGTK
;
A
#
# COMPACT_ATOMS: atom_id res chain seq x y z
N MET A 1 -7.29 -2.09 17.40
CA MET A 1 -7.15 -1.54 16.03
C MET A 1 -6.06 -0.50 15.91
N THR A 2 -6.09 0.60 16.66
CA THR A 2 -5.18 1.75 16.45
C THR A 2 -3.70 1.46 16.74
N HIS A 3 -3.37 0.62 17.72
CA HIS A 3 -1.96 0.43 18.11
C HIS A 3 -1.12 -0.32 17.07
N GLU A 4 -1.64 -1.41 16.49
CA GLU A 4 -0.89 -2.22 15.51
C GLU A 4 -0.61 -1.44 14.22
N ALA A 5 -1.61 -0.72 13.69
CA ALA A 5 -1.44 0.11 12.51
C ALA A 5 -0.43 1.26 12.75
N ILE A 6 -0.38 1.83 13.96
CA ILE A 6 0.63 2.85 14.32
C ILE A 6 2.03 2.23 14.36
N LEU A 7 2.21 1.07 14.99
CA LEU A 7 3.51 0.39 15.05
C LEU A 7 3.98 -0.04 13.66
N LEU A 8 3.08 -0.53 12.83
CA LEU A 8 3.38 -0.89 11.44
C LEU A 8 3.74 0.35 10.62
N THR A 9 3.01 1.47 10.80
CA THR A 9 3.37 2.75 10.17
C THR A 9 4.78 3.18 10.58
N GLN A 10 5.12 3.11 11.87
CA GLN A 10 6.43 3.45 12.39
C GLN A 10 7.51 2.58 11.74
N LYS A 11 7.28 1.26 11.63
CA LYS A 11 8.23 0.35 10.99
C LYS A 11 8.41 0.62 9.51
N LEU A 12 7.33 0.92 8.78
CA LEU A 12 7.43 1.28 7.36
C LEU A 12 8.18 2.60 7.17
N VAL A 13 7.95 3.61 8.03
CA VAL A 13 8.67 4.89 8.00
C VAL A 13 10.18 4.68 8.26
N GLN A 14 10.52 3.74 9.13
CA GLN A 14 11.90 3.35 9.44
C GLN A 14 12.65 2.65 8.29
N ILE A 15 11.98 2.35 7.19
CA ILE A 15 12.58 1.76 5.99
C ILE A 15 12.59 2.84 4.90
N PRO A 16 13.74 3.49 4.62
CA PRO A 16 13.85 4.44 3.52
C PRO A 16 13.46 3.79 2.19
N SER A 17 12.64 4.48 1.41
CA SER A 17 12.11 4.01 0.12
C SER A 17 11.93 5.16 -0.87
N GLU A 18 12.86 6.11 -0.84
CA GLU A 18 12.75 7.33 -1.64
C GLU A 18 12.83 7.03 -3.14
N ASN A 19 12.04 7.74 -3.95
CA ASN A 19 12.07 7.69 -5.40
C ASN A 19 12.27 9.12 -5.92
N PRO A 20 13.32 9.43 -6.73
CA PRO A 20 14.18 8.52 -7.50
C PRO A 20 15.53 8.14 -6.85
N VAL A 21 15.86 8.67 -5.67
CA VAL A 21 17.22 8.54 -5.10
C VAL A 21 17.49 7.20 -4.39
N GLY A 22 16.44 6.46 -4.02
CA GLY A 22 16.52 5.20 -3.30
C GLY A 22 15.85 4.04 -4.05
N SER A 23 15.53 2.98 -3.31
CA SER A 23 14.84 1.80 -3.83
C SER A 23 13.80 1.32 -2.84
N GLU A 24 12.69 0.84 -3.36
CA GLU A 24 11.58 0.28 -2.60
C GLU A 24 11.82 -1.16 -2.15
N LYS A 25 12.95 -1.79 -2.55
CA LYS A 25 13.25 -3.21 -2.33
C LYS A 25 13.10 -3.67 -0.88
N ASP A 26 13.67 -2.94 0.06
CA ASP A 26 13.64 -3.31 1.48
C ASP A 26 12.23 -3.14 2.06
N CYS A 27 11.51 -2.10 1.62
CA CYS A 27 10.12 -1.89 2.00
C CYS A 27 9.22 -2.98 1.44
N ALA A 28 9.38 -3.36 0.17
CA ALA A 28 8.66 -4.46 -0.47
C ALA A 28 8.93 -5.79 0.24
N THR A 29 10.20 -6.08 0.56
CA THR A 29 10.60 -7.29 1.30
C THR A 29 9.93 -7.34 2.68
N TYR A 30 9.90 -6.22 3.39
CA TYR A 30 9.26 -6.13 4.70
C TYR A 30 7.75 -6.34 4.60
N VAL A 31 7.08 -5.67 3.65
CA VAL A 31 5.63 -5.76 3.43
C VAL A 31 5.24 -7.18 3.04
N GLU A 32 5.97 -7.80 2.10
CA GLU A 32 5.77 -9.20 1.71
C GLU A 32 5.86 -10.13 2.91
N ARG A 33 6.95 -10.05 3.69
CA ARG A 33 7.13 -10.90 4.86
C ARG A 33 6.00 -10.73 5.87
N TRP A 34 5.62 -9.49 6.17
CA TRP A 34 4.54 -9.20 7.12
C TRP A 34 3.20 -9.79 6.66
N LEU A 35 2.89 -9.69 5.36
CA LEU A 35 1.64 -10.25 4.80
C LEU A 35 1.66 -11.78 4.78
N ARG A 36 2.81 -12.41 4.54
CA ARG A 36 2.96 -13.88 4.53
C ARG A 36 2.80 -14.51 5.91
N GLU A 37 2.93 -13.75 6.99
CA GLU A 37 2.67 -14.22 8.36
C GLU A 37 1.17 -14.35 8.68
N ILE A 38 0.28 -13.90 7.78
CA ILE A 38 -1.17 -13.91 7.99
C ILE A 38 -1.77 -15.15 7.35
N GLU A 39 -2.52 -15.91 8.15
CA GLU A 39 -3.31 -17.05 7.65
C GLU A 39 -4.41 -16.58 6.68
N ASP A 40 -4.71 -17.44 5.69
CA ASP A 40 -5.71 -17.23 4.64
C ASP A 40 -5.49 -16.01 3.74
N ILE A 41 -4.24 -15.52 3.65
CA ILE A 41 -3.83 -14.50 2.69
C ILE A 41 -2.89 -15.13 1.65
N ASP A 42 -3.28 -15.07 0.39
CA ASP A 42 -2.40 -15.38 -0.73
C ASP A 42 -1.54 -14.15 -1.03
N VAL A 43 -0.21 -14.34 -1.02
CA VAL A 43 0.76 -13.26 -1.26
C VAL A 43 1.62 -13.60 -2.46
N SER A 44 1.53 -12.76 -3.48
CA SER A 44 2.36 -12.82 -4.67
C SER A 44 3.12 -11.51 -4.87
N VAL A 45 4.15 -11.58 -5.69
CA VAL A 45 5.01 -10.44 -6.01
C VAL A 45 5.09 -10.27 -7.52
N GLN A 46 4.95 -9.04 -8.00
CA GLN A 46 5.08 -8.70 -9.41
C GLN A 46 6.33 -7.85 -9.58
N ARG A 47 7.36 -8.41 -10.21
CA ARG A 47 8.58 -7.68 -10.53
C ARG A 47 8.29 -6.68 -11.64
N VAL A 48 8.51 -5.38 -11.35
CA VAL A 48 8.29 -4.28 -12.29
C VAL A 48 9.61 -3.89 -12.93
N GLU A 49 10.64 -3.67 -12.10
CA GLU A 49 12.02 -3.39 -12.52
C GLU A 49 13.02 -3.99 -11.52
N GLU A 50 14.33 -3.85 -11.77
CA GLU A 50 15.34 -4.25 -10.77
C GLU A 50 15.17 -3.43 -9.48
N GLY A 51 15.07 -4.11 -8.33
CA GLY A 51 14.82 -3.47 -7.05
C GLY A 51 13.41 -2.90 -6.85
N ARG A 52 12.48 -3.12 -7.80
CA ARG A 52 11.11 -2.58 -7.77
C ARG A 52 10.09 -3.66 -8.04
N THR A 53 9.35 -4.01 -6.99
CA THR A 53 8.41 -5.12 -6.99
C THR A 53 7.13 -4.69 -6.28
N ASN A 54 5.99 -4.84 -6.96
CA ASN A 54 4.69 -4.74 -6.29
C ASN A 54 4.49 -5.95 -5.39
N VAL A 55 3.90 -5.75 -4.20
CA VAL A 55 3.46 -6.84 -3.33
C VAL A 55 1.94 -6.91 -3.37
N ILE A 56 1.40 -8.06 -3.73
CA ILE A 56 -0.03 -8.27 -3.92
C ILE A 56 -0.50 -9.26 -2.84
N ALA A 57 -1.38 -8.83 -1.96
CA ALA A 57 -2.03 -9.70 -0.98
C ALA A 57 -3.52 -9.81 -1.25
N LYS A 58 -4.02 -11.05 -1.26
CA LYS A 58 -5.41 -11.39 -1.54
C LYS A 58 -6.00 -12.21 -0.39
N ARG A 59 -7.16 -11.78 0.10
CA ARG A 59 -8.09 -12.64 0.85
C ARG A 59 -9.22 -13.06 -0.07
N THR A 60 -9.44 -14.36 -0.20
CA THR A 60 -10.53 -14.91 -1.01
C THR A 60 -11.88 -14.71 -0.30
N GLY A 61 -12.86 -14.19 -1.02
CA GLY A 61 -14.23 -14.05 -0.56
C GLY A 61 -15.08 -15.30 -0.81
N SER A 62 -16.27 -15.36 -0.22
CA SER A 62 -17.16 -16.52 -0.37
C SER A 62 -17.89 -16.59 -1.72
N ASP A 63 -17.92 -15.51 -2.50
CA ASP A 63 -18.71 -15.38 -3.72
C ASP A 63 -17.83 -14.90 -4.90
N PRO A 64 -17.29 -15.83 -5.71
CA PRO A 64 -16.37 -15.50 -6.80
C PRO A 64 -17.05 -14.77 -7.97
N SER A 65 -18.37 -14.61 -7.94
CA SER A 65 -19.11 -13.84 -8.96
C SER A 65 -19.07 -12.33 -8.70
N LEU A 66 -18.73 -11.92 -7.48
CA LEU A 66 -18.67 -10.51 -7.12
C LEU A 66 -17.32 -9.90 -7.51
N ARG A 67 -17.37 -8.63 -7.95
CA ARG A 67 -16.15 -7.86 -8.20
C ARG A 67 -15.32 -7.69 -6.92
N PRO A 68 -13.98 -7.81 -6.99
CA PRO A 68 -13.12 -7.64 -5.84
C PRO A 68 -13.15 -6.19 -5.33
N LEU A 69 -12.81 -6.00 -4.05
CA LEU A 69 -12.40 -4.71 -3.51
C LEU A 69 -10.88 -4.64 -3.53
N VAL A 70 -10.33 -3.56 -4.08
CA VAL A 70 -8.88 -3.38 -4.24
C VAL A 70 -8.45 -2.09 -3.54
N ILE A 71 -7.46 -2.21 -2.65
CA ILE A 71 -6.79 -1.07 -2.04
C ILE A 71 -5.38 -1.03 -2.60
N LEU A 72 -5.06 0.01 -3.37
CA LEU A 72 -3.68 0.31 -3.76
C LEU A 72 -3.10 1.27 -2.74
N ALA A 73 -1.86 1.01 -2.33
CA ALA A 73 -1.07 1.94 -1.54
C ALA A 73 0.38 1.85 -2.00
N HIS A 74 1.04 2.99 -2.18
CA HIS A 74 2.42 2.99 -2.65
C HIS A 74 3.41 2.86 -1.49
N MET A 75 4.58 2.30 -1.78
CA MET A 75 5.67 2.11 -0.82
C MET A 75 6.73 3.20 -0.91
N ASP A 76 6.87 3.82 -2.08
CA ASP A 76 7.86 4.86 -2.30
C ASP A 76 7.50 6.16 -1.57
N THR A 77 8.47 7.04 -1.45
CA THR A 77 8.25 8.39 -0.93
C THR A 77 9.05 9.39 -1.75
N VAL A 78 8.62 10.64 -1.81
CA VAL A 78 9.52 11.70 -2.30
C VAL A 78 10.78 11.82 -1.43
N PRO A 79 11.88 12.40 -1.95
CA PRO A 79 13.08 12.64 -1.18
C PRO A 79 12.86 13.48 0.08
N VAL A 80 13.74 13.31 1.06
CA VAL A 80 13.85 14.17 2.22
C VAL A 80 14.56 15.45 1.82
N GLU A 81 13.87 16.57 2.04
CA GLU A 81 14.41 17.91 1.79
C GLU A 81 14.21 18.79 3.02
N GLY A 82 15.04 19.84 3.11
CA GLY A 82 14.93 20.87 4.14
C GLY A 82 15.37 20.40 5.53
N LYS A 83 14.97 21.19 6.54
CA LYS A 83 15.29 20.91 7.95
C LYS A 83 14.13 20.20 8.62
N TRP A 84 14.43 19.10 9.29
CA TRP A 84 13.45 18.35 10.06
C TRP A 84 13.68 18.53 11.56
N THR A 85 12.58 18.59 12.32
CA THR A 85 12.62 18.62 13.78
C THR A 85 12.92 17.25 14.37
N PHE A 86 12.50 16.19 13.69
CA PHE A 86 12.77 14.79 14.02
C PHE A 86 13.45 14.13 12.83
N ASP A 87 14.25 13.10 13.05
CA ASP A 87 14.80 12.32 11.94
C ASP A 87 13.64 11.79 11.06
N PRO A 88 13.65 12.08 9.75
CA PRO A 88 12.58 11.69 8.82
C PRO A 88 12.34 10.18 8.76
N PHE A 89 13.33 9.36 9.12
CA PHE A 89 13.22 7.90 9.10
C PHE A 89 13.21 7.29 10.51
N ALA A 90 13.20 8.08 11.59
CA ALA A 90 13.08 7.51 12.93
C ALA A 90 11.65 7.03 13.25
N GLY A 91 10.63 7.63 12.64
CA GLY A 91 9.22 7.34 12.94
C GLY A 91 8.81 7.80 14.34
N GLU A 92 9.35 8.93 14.80
CA GLU A 92 9.16 9.47 16.15
C GLU A 92 7.69 9.73 16.47
N ILE A 93 7.25 9.38 17.69
CA ILE A 93 5.90 9.68 18.17
C ILE A 93 5.99 10.77 19.24
N ALA A 94 5.51 11.97 18.92
CA ALA A 94 5.52 13.10 19.84
C ALA A 94 4.16 13.81 19.82
N ASN A 95 3.65 14.22 20.99
CA ASN A 95 2.40 14.97 21.11
C ASN A 95 1.20 14.31 20.38
N GLY A 96 1.13 12.97 20.43
CA GLY A 96 0.07 12.20 19.80
C GLY A 96 0.16 12.08 18.27
N LYS A 97 1.29 12.44 17.67
CA LYS A 97 1.52 12.35 16.21
C LYS A 97 2.77 11.53 15.91
N LEU A 98 2.71 10.76 14.82
CA LEU A 98 3.86 10.07 14.26
C LEU A 98 4.51 10.96 13.18
N TYR A 99 5.79 11.23 13.32
CA TYR A 99 6.59 12.06 12.43
C TYR A 99 7.55 11.20 11.63
N GLY A 100 7.56 11.43 10.31
CA GLY A 100 8.54 10.84 9.40
C GLY A 100 8.11 10.93 7.95
N ARG A 101 9.07 10.77 7.05
CA ARG A 101 8.85 10.70 5.61
C ARG A 101 8.03 9.46 5.29
N GLY A 102 6.94 9.66 4.56
CA GLY A 102 6.00 8.62 4.23
C GLY A 102 4.87 8.42 5.25
N ALA A 103 4.96 9.01 6.45
CA ALA A 103 3.96 8.79 7.50
C ALA A 103 2.54 9.16 7.03
N CYS A 104 2.37 10.32 6.38
CA CYS A 104 1.09 10.71 5.80
C CYS A 104 0.89 10.21 4.36
N ASP A 105 1.96 10.15 3.57
CA ASP A 105 1.90 9.85 2.13
C ASP A 105 2.91 8.75 1.76
N MET A 106 2.50 7.48 1.71
CA MET A 106 1.21 6.98 2.25
C MET A 106 1.34 5.74 3.14
N LYS A 107 2.47 5.61 3.85
CA LYS A 107 2.78 4.42 4.68
C LYS A 107 1.78 4.17 5.80
N SER A 108 1.12 5.20 6.34
CA SER A 108 0.02 4.97 7.30
C SER A 108 -1.24 4.38 6.64
N GLY A 109 -1.55 4.78 5.41
CA GLY A 109 -2.62 4.21 4.62
C GLY A 109 -2.35 2.74 4.28
N LEU A 110 -1.11 2.43 3.85
CA LEU A 110 -0.65 1.06 3.63
C LEU A 110 -0.75 0.21 4.92
N ALA A 111 -0.23 0.71 6.04
CA ALA A 111 -0.28 0.02 7.33
C ALA A 111 -1.72 -0.26 7.77
N ALA A 112 -2.63 0.71 7.60
CA ALA A 112 -4.03 0.56 7.92
C ALA A 112 -4.70 -0.52 7.05
N ALA A 113 -4.42 -0.53 5.73
CA ALA A 113 -4.95 -1.53 4.81
C ALA A 113 -4.46 -2.94 5.14
N MET A 114 -3.17 -3.11 5.38
CA MET A 114 -2.55 -4.38 5.78
C MET A 114 -3.14 -4.89 7.11
N THR A 115 -3.30 -4.01 8.10
CA THR A 115 -3.90 -4.35 9.40
C THR A 115 -5.37 -4.74 9.26
N ALA A 116 -6.13 -4.03 8.42
CA ALA A 116 -7.53 -4.38 8.14
C ALA A 116 -7.66 -5.74 7.45
N LEU A 117 -6.76 -6.05 6.50
CA LEU A 117 -6.71 -7.33 5.82
C LEU A 117 -6.42 -8.49 6.79
N LYS A 118 -5.50 -8.26 7.76
CA LYS A 118 -5.18 -9.21 8.84
C LYS A 118 -6.37 -9.47 9.76
N GLN A 119 -7.13 -8.43 10.12
CA GLN A 119 -8.27 -8.56 11.05
C GLN A 119 -9.56 -9.04 10.39
N GLY A 120 -9.65 -9.01 9.06
CA GLY A 120 -10.79 -9.51 8.29
C GLY A 120 -11.01 -11.04 8.36
N THR A 121 -10.43 -11.73 9.35
CA THR A 121 -10.49 -13.19 9.56
C THR A 121 -11.86 -13.72 9.94
N ASN A 122 -12.85 -12.88 10.24
CA ASN A 122 -14.22 -13.34 10.58
C ASN A 122 -15.05 -13.83 9.38
N HIS A 123 -14.43 -14.32 8.29
CA HIS A 123 -14.97 -15.03 7.11
C HIS A 123 -16.27 -14.51 6.45
N ALA A 124 -16.80 -13.35 6.84
CA ALA A 124 -18.05 -12.80 6.31
C ALA A 124 -17.88 -12.00 5.00
N ASN A 125 -16.66 -11.93 4.46
CA ASN A 125 -16.38 -11.18 3.24
C ASN A 125 -16.86 -11.98 2.03
N ARG A 126 -17.90 -11.48 1.37
CA ARG A 126 -18.39 -12.07 0.12
C ARG A 126 -17.46 -11.81 -1.07
N ARG A 127 -16.75 -10.68 -1.08
CA ARG A 127 -15.84 -10.26 -2.16
C ARG A 127 -14.41 -10.63 -1.82
N ASP A 128 -13.64 -10.94 -2.85
CA ASP A 128 -12.20 -10.94 -2.75
C ASP A 128 -11.71 -9.55 -2.32
N LEU A 129 -10.76 -9.51 -1.39
CA LEU A 129 -10.12 -8.30 -0.92
C LEU A 129 -8.65 -8.31 -1.32
N TYR A 130 -8.22 -7.26 -2.01
CA TYR A 130 -6.83 -7.07 -2.39
C TYR A 130 -6.24 -5.86 -1.66
N VAL A 131 -5.04 -6.03 -1.11
CA VAL A 131 -4.15 -4.94 -0.72
C VAL A 131 -2.91 -5.07 -1.57
N ILE A 132 -2.61 -4.03 -2.35
CA ILE A 132 -1.47 -4.04 -3.26
C ILE A 132 -0.55 -2.89 -2.91
N ALA A 133 0.67 -3.23 -2.50
CA ALA A 133 1.73 -2.30 -2.22
C ALA A 133 2.48 -2.02 -3.53
N THR A 134 2.27 -0.84 -4.13
CA THR A 134 2.82 -0.49 -5.44
C THR A 134 4.16 0.25 -5.34
N VAL A 135 4.96 0.15 -6.39
CA VAL A 135 6.19 0.93 -6.60
C VAL A 135 5.98 2.09 -7.57
N ASP A 136 6.88 3.06 -7.51
CA ASP A 136 7.01 4.16 -8.46
C ASP A 136 5.81 5.13 -8.56
N GLU A 137 5.01 5.32 -7.50
CA GLU A 137 3.88 6.25 -7.53
C GLU A 137 4.31 7.72 -7.48
N GLU A 138 5.31 8.03 -6.65
CA GLU A 138 5.91 9.38 -6.55
C GLU A 138 6.87 9.64 -7.73
N GLY A 139 7.14 8.61 -8.52
CA GLY A 139 7.91 8.67 -9.75
C GLY A 139 7.10 9.18 -10.94
N PRO A 140 7.78 9.53 -12.05
CA PRO A 140 7.12 10.14 -13.20
C PRO A 140 6.20 9.21 -14.00
N PHE A 141 6.22 7.90 -13.74
CA PHE A 141 5.63 6.90 -14.64
C PHE A 141 4.64 5.93 -13.98
N MET A 142 4.49 5.93 -12.65
CA MET A 142 3.56 5.04 -11.94
C MET A 142 3.71 3.58 -12.36
N LYS A 143 4.95 3.12 -12.60
CA LYS A 143 5.22 1.83 -13.27
C LYS A 143 4.57 0.65 -12.55
N GLY A 144 4.48 0.70 -11.22
CA GLY A 144 3.80 -0.32 -10.44
C GLY A 144 2.34 -0.47 -10.82
N ALA A 145 1.58 0.64 -10.91
CA ALA A 145 0.18 0.59 -11.29
C ALA A 145 -0.01 0.17 -12.76
N CYS A 146 0.84 0.66 -13.67
CA CYS A 146 0.81 0.29 -15.09
C CYS A 146 1.01 -1.22 -15.28
N ALA A 147 1.99 -1.82 -14.60
CA ALA A 147 2.25 -3.26 -14.68
C ALA A 147 1.05 -4.11 -14.24
N LEU A 148 0.27 -3.67 -13.24
CA LEU A 148 -0.94 -4.37 -12.80
C LEU A 148 -2.05 -4.35 -13.87
N ILE A 149 -2.16 -3.24 -14.61
CA ILE A 149 -3.12 -3.09 -15.71
C ILE A 149 -2.73 -4.01 -16.88
N ASP A 150 -1.43 -4.03 -17.22
CA ASP A 150 -0.88 -4.81 -18.33
C ASP A 150 -1.00 -6.32 -18.10
N GLU A 151 -0.76 -6.79 -16.88
CA GLU A 151 -0.94 -8.20 -16.52
C GLU A 151 -2.43 -8.61 -16.49
N GLY A 152 -3.34 -7.65 -16.53
CA GLY A 152 -4.76 -7.91 -16.58
C GLY A 152 -5.31 -8.49 -15.28
N LEU A 153 -4.67 -8.20 -14.14
CA LEU A 153 -5.07 -8.66 -12.80
C LEU A 153 -6.56 -8.33 -12.51
N PHE A 154 -7.11 -7.33 -13.20
CA PHE A 154 -8.51 -6.91 -13.12
C PHE A 154 -9.27 -6.95 -14.46
N GLN A 155 -8.71 -7.51 -15.54
CA GLN A 155 -9.32 -7.49 -16.89
C GLN A 155 -10.51 -8.43 -17.11
N LYS A 156 -10.98 -9.15 -16.08
CA LYS A 156 -12.39 -9.65 -16.04
C LYS A 156 -13.40 -8.51 -15.77
N MET A 157 -13.10 -7.29 -16.20
CA MET A 157 -13.95 -6.11 -16.10
C MET A 157 -14.34 -5.65 -17.51
N PRO A 158 -15.63 -5.36 -17.77
CA PRO A 158 -16.09 -4.96 -19.11
C PRO A 158 -15.36 -3.69 -19.58
N SER A 159 -14.95 -3.71 -20.85
CA SER A 159 -14.06 -2.75 -21.51
C SER A 159 -14.59 -1.32 -21.63
N SER A 160 -15.86 -1.07 -21.32
CA SER A 160 -16.49 0.25 -21.40
C SER A 160 -16.07 1.24 -20.31
N LEU A 161 -15.24 0.84 -19.34
CA LEU A 161 -14.81 1.67 -18.21
C LEU A 161 -13.33 2.11 -18.28
N LEU A 162 -12.58 1.70 -19.31
CA LEU A 162 -11.13 1.93 -19.42
C LEU A 162 -10.71 3.30 -19.98
N GLN A 163 -11.65 4.14 -20.44
CA GLN A 163 -11.32 5.39 -21.15
C GLN A 163 -11.32 6.67 -20.31
N ASN A 164 -11.63 6.59 -19.03
CA ASN A 164 -11.42 7.68 -18.08
C ASN A 164 -10.70 7.10 -16.86
N GLN A 165 -10.02 7.91 -16.07
CA GLN A 165 -9.29 7.55 -14.83
C GLN A 165 -10.16 6.88 -13.72
N GLN A 166 -11.28 6.25 -14.08
CA GLN A 166 -12.30 5.64 -13.24
C GLN A 166 -12.32 4.10 -13.32
N ALA A 167 -11.38 3.46 -14.04
CA ALA A 167 -11.31 1.99 -14.12
C ALA A 167 -10.84 1.30 -12.81
N CYS A 168 -10.38 2.05 -11.80
CA CYS A 168 -10.22 1.51 -10.44
C CYS A 168 -11.53 1.70 -9.69
N THR A 169 -12.41 0.69 -9.73
CA THR A 169 -13.65 0.71 -8.95
C THR A 169 -13.29 0.68 -7.45
N TYR A 170 -13.33 1.87 -6.82
CA TYR A 170 -12.92 2.22 -5.46
C TYR A 170 -11.41 2.18 -5.18
N LEU A 171 -10.65 3.02 -5.87
CA LEU A 171 -9.33 3.45 -5.40
C LEU A 171 -9.50 4.32 -4.14
N LEU A 172 -9.49 3.70 -2.96
CA LEU A 172 -9.52 4.44 -1.71
C LEU A 172 -8.11 4.98 -1.41
N PHE A 173 -7.77 6.15 -1.96
CA PHE A 173 -6.62 6.91 -1.47
C PHE A 173 -6.92 7.37 -0.04
N ILE A 174 -6.46 6.64 0.96
CA ILE A 174 -6.50 7.10 2.34
C ILE A 174 -5.36 8.12 2.52
N LYS A 175 -5.57 9.35 2.04
CA LYS A 175 -4.75 10.48 2.46
C LYS A 175 -5.30 10.91 3.81
N VAL A 176 -4.66 10.49 4.91
CA VAL A 176 -5.05 10.89 6.26
C VAL A 176 -4.80 12.38 6.42
N ARG A 177 -5.77 13.22 6.04
CA ARG A 177 -5.76 14.64 6.36
C ARG A 177 -6.12 14.79 7.83
N TYR A 178 -5.13 15.13 8.65
CA TYR A 178 -5.41 15.65 9.98
C TYR A 178 -6.10 17.00 9.84
N GLY A 179 -7.33 17.10 10.35
CA GLY A 179 -8.01 18.38 10.52
C GLY A 179 -7.15 19.30 11.39
N THR A 180 -6.77 20.46 10.85
CA THR A 180 -6.53 21.62 11.70
C THR A 180 -7.88 22.02 12.27
N LYS A 181 -7.93 22.19 13.60
CA LYS A 181 -9.08 22.58 14.44
C LYS A 181 -10.27 23.20 13.71
#